data_AF-A0A1J1HR63-F1
#
_entry.id   AF-A0A1J1HR63-F1
#
_cell.length_a   1.000
_cell.length_b   1.000
_cell.length_c   1.000
_cell.angle_alpha   90.00
_cell.angle_beta   90.00
_cell.angle_gamma   90.00
#
_symmetry.space_group_name_H-M   'P 1'
#
loop_
_entity.id
_entity.type
_entity.pdbx_description
1 polymer ?
#
loop_
_entity_poly.entity_id
_entity_poly.type
_entity_poly.pdbx_seq_one_letter_code
_entity_poly.pdbx_strand_id
1 'polypeptide(L)'
;MDVFPTKDSLTVTESFEFIIPFAYYDTNECLEEEHRGKLSRYIIHSVLGKNHERKLNKDDFKHLSSILVELFPTEVESTYFVPSTRGCVPTGKLYSSYLNLRNSLVKVGLIGREARRVGHVLEQNDSSMDIFGPTIDTDAMEIIEGNDFNDKNAIESAWKRTYDIREEILKTEICTIDYVNKYPYLRTPAGYELFLIDAYERAPEIRELNLHYSISKICSKIIRKAKQIRNEATASDILKQYENVDHVDQSLLALIVLPFIFTPAPCKRIRGSTVNKASRAEAYRFFCSHFTAYL
;
A
#
# COMPACT_ATOMS: atom_id res chain seq x y z
N MET A 1 -26.37 -30.38 0.87
CA MET A 1 -25.00 -30.68 1.28
C MET A 1 -24.42 -29.42 1.86
N ASP A 2 -23.89 -29.47 3.08
CA ASP A 2 -23.37 -28.29 3.76
C ASP A 2 -22.22 -27.66 2.97
N VAL A 3 -22.39 -26.37 2.67
CA VAL A 3 -21.47 -25.66 1.81
C VAL A 3 -20.23 -25.20 2.56
N PHE A 4 -20.33 -25.08 3.88
CA PHE A 4 -19.22 -24.78 4.76
C PHE A 4 -18.54 -26.06 5.24
N PRO A 5 -17.20 -26.01 5.43
CA PRO A 5 -16.50 -27.11 6.07
C PRO A 5 -16.97 -27.23 7.53
N THR A 6 -17.34 -28.44 7.94
CA THR A 6 -17.56 -28.77 9.36
C THR A 6 -16.23 -29.13 10.01
N LYS A 7 -16.17 -29.11 11.35
CA LYS A 7 -15.02 -29.58 12.13
C LYS A 7 -14.54 -30.97 11.69
N ASP A 8 -15.47 -31.90 11.54
CA ASP A 8 -15.19 -33.27 11.12
C ASP A 8 -14.64 -33.32 9.69
N SER A 9 -15.12 -32.46 8.79
CA SER A 9 -14.58 -32.40 7.42
C SER A 9 -13.17 -31.82 7.35
N LEU A 10 -12.80 -30.94 8.28
CA LEU A 10 -11.47 -30.32 8.33
C LEU A 10 -10.43 -31.26 8.91
N THR A 11 -10.79 -32.08 9.90
CA THR A 11 -9.86 -33.04 10.55
C THR A 11 -9.54 -34.26 9.69
N VAL A 12 -10.35 -34.55 8.66
CA VAL A 12 -10.16 -35.70 7.74
C VAL A 12 -9.44 -35.29 6.44
N THR A 13 -8.99 -34.05 6.32
CA THR A 13 -8.36 -33.56 5.08
C THR A 13 -6.93 -34.06 4.89
N GLU A 14 -6.55 -34.32 3.63
CA GLU A 14 -5.17 -34.66 3.24
C GLU A 14 -4.31 -33.42 2.90
N SER A 15 -4.86 -32.21 3.05
CA SER A 15 -4.16 -30.98 2.69
C SER A 15 -3.07 -30.62 3.70
N PHE A 16 -1.82 -30.53 3.22
CA PHE A 16 -0.70 -30.03 4.03
C PHE A 16 -0.89 -28.57 4.49
N GLU A 17 -1.74 -27.78 3.82
CA GLU A 17 -2.09 -26.43 4.29
C GLU A 17 -2.93 -26.46 5.58
N PHE A 18 -3.51 -27.60 5.94
CA PHE A 18 -4.25 -27.82 7.19
C PHE A 18 -3.50 -28.75 8.16
N ILE A 19 -2.98 -29.88 7.68
CA ILE A 19 -2.29 -30.88 8.53
C ILE A 19 -1.09 -30.27 9.27
N ILE A 20 -0.28 -29.45 8.60
CA ILE A 20 0.92 -28.86 9.21
C ILE A 20 0.54 -27.91 10.36
N PRO A 21 -0.36 -26.91 10.18
CA PRO A 21 -0.87 -26.11 11.28
C PRO A 21 -1.51 -26.93 12.40
N PHE A 22 -2.27 -27.98 12.08
CA PHE A 22 -2.94 -28.82 13.06
C PHE A 22 -1.93 -29.58 13.94
N ALA A 23 -0.95 -30.25 13.33
CA ALA A 23 0.10 -30.97 14.06
C ALA A 23 1.01 -30.03 14.88
N TYR A 24 1.29 -28.82 14.35
CA TYR A 24 2.02 -27.80 15.10
C TYR A 24 1.24 -27.37 16.35
N TYR A 25 -0.08 -27.18 16.21
CA TYR A 25 -0.94 -26.82 17.34
C TYR A 25 -0.99 -27.89 18.42
N ASP A 26 -1.13 -29.16 18.05
CA ASP A 26 -1.12 -30.29 18.99
C ASP A 26 0.16 -30.33 19.85
N THR A 27 1.28 -29.81 19.32
CA THR A 27 2.57 -29.79 20.01
C THR A 27 2.78 -28.52 20.85
N ASN A 28 2.32 -27.37 20.36
CA ASN A 28 2.69 -26.05 20.91
C ASN A 28 1.52 -25.30 21.56
N GLU A 29 0.29 -25.84 21.46
CA GLU A 29 -0.97 -25.26 21.95
C GLU A 29 -1.23 -23.81 21.47
N CYS A 30 -0.56 -23.38 20.40
CA CYS A 30 -0.72 -22.07 19.80
C CYS A 30 -0.40 -22.13 18.31
N LEU A 31 -0.96 -21.18 17.55
CA LEU A 31 -0.60 -21.01 16.14
C LEU A 31 0.33 -19.81 15.97
N GLU A 32 1.17 -19.88 14.94
CA GLU A 32 1.96 -18.74 14.48
C GLU A 32 1.30 -18.07 13.28
N GLU A 33 1.77 -16.88 12.94
CA GLU A 33 1.22 -16.07 11.86
C GLU A 33 1.20 -16.82 10.51
N GLU A 34 2.25 -17.60 10.23
CA GLU A 34 2.33 -18.45 9.04
C GLU A 34 1.25 -19.54 9.03
N HIS A 35 1.06 -20.23 10.16
CA HIS A 35 0.07 -21.30 10.32
C HIS A 35 -1.35 -20.80 10.11
N ARG A 36 -1.70 -19.66 10.73
CA ARG A 36 -3.00 -19.00 10.57
C ARG A 36 -3.27 -18.61 9.12
N GLY A 37 -2.22 -18.19 8.39
CA GLY A 37 -2.31 -17.86 6.97
C GLY A 37 -2.61 -19.07 6.08
N LYS A 38 -1.95 -20.20 6.35
CA LYS A 38 -2.20 -21.48 5.63
C LYS A 38 -3.64 -21.97 5.88
N LEU A 39 -4.10 -21.97 7.13
CA LEU A 39 -5.47 -22.37 7.49
C LEU A 39 -6.52 -21.50 6.79
N SER A 40 -6.36 -20.18 6.85
CA SER A 40 -7.31 -19.24 6.25
C SER A 40 -7.42 -19.42 4.73
N ARG A 41 -6.29 -19.66 4.06
CA ARG A 41 -6.27 -19.95 2.63
C ARG A 41 -7.00 -21.26 2.34
N TYR A 42 -6.64 -22.33 3.05
CA TYR A 42 -7.24 -23.65 2.85
C TYR A 42 -8.76 -23.62 3.02
N ILE A 43 -9.27 -23.00 4.08
CA ILE A 43 -10.72 -22.91 4.34
C ILE A 43 -11.42 -22.17 3.20
N ILE A 44 -10.92 -21.01 2.78
CA ILE A 44 -11.50 -20.24 1.68
C ILE A 44 -11.44 -21.02 0.36
N HIS A 45 -10.33 -21.72 0.09
CA HIS A 45 -10.18 -22.59 -1.07
C HIS A 45 -11.19 -23.74 -1.06
N SER A 46 -11.45 -24.35 0.10
CA SER A 46 -12.43 -25.43 0.24
C SER A 46 -13.87 -24.97 -0.02
N VAL A 47 -14.21 -23.74 0.39
CA VAL A 47 -15.53 -23.14 0.21
C VAL A 47 -15.74 -22.73 -1.25
N LEU A 48 -14.76 -22.04 -1.85
CA LEU A 48 -14.86 -21.55 -3.23
C LEU A 48 -14.54 -22.63 -4.27
N GLY A 49 -13.81 -23.70 -3.92
CA GLY A 49 -13.57 -24.83 -4.82
C GLY A 49 -14.85 -25.61 -5.16
N LYS A 50 -15.87 -25.57 -4.28
CA LYS A 50 -17.20 -26.14 -4.55
C LYS A 50 -18.05 -25.25 -5.46
N ASN A 51 -17.89 -23.93 -5.37
CA ASN A 51 -18.55 -22.95 -6.23
C ASN A 51 -17.73 -21.65 -6.29
N HIS A 52 -16.98 -21.48 -7.38
CA HIS A 52 -16.03 -20.37 -7.55
C HIS A 52 -16.73 -19.00 -7.61
N GLU A 53 -18.00 -18.94 -8.03
CA GLU A 53 -18.75 -17.68 -8.15
C GLU A 53 -19.41 -17.23 -6.84
N ARG A 54 -19.41 -18.09 -5.81
CA ARG A 54 -20.06 -17.79 -4.53
C ARG A 54 -19.50 -16.50 -3.93
N LYS A 55 -20.41 -15.70 -3.35
CA LYS A 55 -20.05 -14.55 -2.50
C LYS A 55 -20.20 -14.95 -1.05
N LEU A 56 -19.21 -14.57 -0.24
CA LEU A 56 -19.26 -14.75 1.20
C LEU A 56 -19.73 -13.45 1.86
N ASN A 57 -20.76 -13.55 2.69
CA ASN A 57 -21.30 -12.44 3.47
C ASN A 57 -20.66 -12.39 4.87
N LYS A 58 -21.04 -11.39 5.67
CA LYS A 58 -20.52 -11.19 7.04
C LYS A 58 -20.75 -12.40 7.96
N ASP A 59 -21.91 -13.02 7.87
CA ASP A 59 -22.27 -14.14 8.74
C ASP A 59 -21.51 -15.41 8.33
N ASP A 60 -21.23 -15.58 7.04
CA ASP A 60 -20.37 -16.66 6.55
C ASP A 60 -18.96 -16.56 7.15
N PHE A 61 -18.36 -15.37 7.18
CA PHE A 61 -17.03 -15.18 7.78
C PHE A 61 -17.01 -15.34 9.30
N LYS A 62 -18.08 -14.91 9.99
CA LYS A 62 -18.24 -15.16 11.42
C LYS A 62 -18.32 -16.66 11.70
N HIS A 63 -19.13 -17.38 10.93
CA HIS A 63 -19.28 -18.83 11.07
C HIS A 63 -17.96 -19.58 10.82
N LEU A 64 -17.21 -19.19 9.80
CA LEU A 64 -15.88 -19.77 9.55
C LEU A 64 -14.88 -19.44 10.67
N SER A 65 -14.96 -18.25 11.26
CA SER A 65 -14.12 -17.88 12.40
C SER A 65 -14.48 -18.68 13.65
N SER A 66 -15.77 -18.93 13.91
CA SER A 66 -16.20 -19.76 15.05
C SER A 66 -15.74 -21.20 14.90
N ILE A 67 -15.77 -21.78 13.69
CA ILE A 67 -15.24 -23.13 13.43
C ILE A 67 -13.73 -23.21 13.74
N LEU A 68 -12.96 -22.17 13.39
CA LEU A 68 -11.53 -22.12 13.68
C LEU A 68 -11.24 -22.02 15.18
N VAL A 69 -11.99 -21.21 15.93
CA VAL A 69 -11.86 -21.11 17.38
C VAL A 69 -12.28 -22.41 18.07
N GLU A 70 -13.28 -23.11 17.52
CA GLU A 70 -13.69 -24.43 18.04
C GLU A 70 -12.62 -25.52 17.81
N LEU A 71 -11.85 -25.41 16.72
CA LEU A 71 -10.72 -26.31 16.41
C LEU A 71 -9.45 -25.94 17.17
N PHE A 72 -9.23 -24.64 17.41
CA PHE A 72 -8.03 -24.09 18.03
C PHE A 72 -8.43 -23.15 19.18
N PRO A 73 -8.72 -23.66 20.38
CA PRO A 73 -9.32 -22.88 21.47
C PRO A 73 -8.52 -21.67 21.96
N THR A 74 -7.20 -21.62 21.71
CA THR A 74 -6.35 -20.47 22.05
C THR A 74 -6.43 -19.33 21.04
N GLU A 75 -7.11 -19.52 19.92
CA GLU A 75 -7.27 -18.52 18.89
C GLU A 75 -8.48 -17.60 19.17
N VAL A 76 -8.46 -16.41 18.57
CA VAL A 76 -9.51 -15.41 18.75
C VAL A 76 -10.19 -15.13 17.41
N GLU A 77 -11.53 -15.06 17.39
CA GLU A 77 -12.31 -14.81 16.16
C GLU A 77 -11.86 -13.57 15.40
N SER A 78 -11.50 -12.49 16.11
CA SER A 78 -11.01 -11.23 15.54
C SER A 78 -9.71 -11.37 14.74
N THR A 79 -8.94 -12.45 14.94
CA THR A 79 -7.76 -12.76 14.12
C THR A 79 -8.15 -13.16 12.69
N TYR A 80 -9.29 -13.82 12.56
CA TYR A 80 -9.77 -14.39 11.31
C TYR A 80 -10.76 -13.49 10.59
N PHE A 81 -11.63 -12.81 11.34
CA PHE A 81 -12.57 -11.85 10.79
C PHE A 81 -12.96 -10.77 11.80
N VAL A 82 -12.76 -9.51 11.42
CA VAL A 82 -13.35 -8.34 12.07
C VAL A 82 -14.33 -7.73 11.06
N PRO A 83 -15.64 -7.69 11.39
CA PRO A 83 -16.61 -7.07 10.51
C PRO A 83 -16.32 -5.57 10.38
N SER A 84 -16.72 -4.98 9.25
CA SER A 84 -16.66 -3.53 9.10
C SER A 84 -17.46 -2.84 10.21
N THR A 85 -16.81 -1.91 10.89
CA THR A 85 -17.41 -1.01 11.87
C THR A 85 -17.00 0.41 11.54
N ARG A 86 -17.96 1.34 11.47
CA ARG A 86 -17.79 2.80 11.31
C ARG A 86 -16.42 3.24 10.78
N GLY A 87 -16.26 3.24 9.46
CA GLY A 87 -15.04 3.72 8.79
C GLY A 87 -13.89 2.71 8.69
N CYS A 88 -13.99 1.55 9.33
CA CYS A 88 -13.03 0.47 9.15
C CYS A 88 -13.55 -0.53 8.12
N VAL A 89 -12.73 -0.86 7.11
CA VAL A 89 -13.01 -1.98 6.19
C VAL A 89 -13.02 -3.31 6.97
N PRO A 90 -13.72 -4.35 6.48
CA PRO A 90 -13.59 -5.68 7.07
C PRO A 90 -12.12 -6.11 7.01
N THR A 91 -11.61 -6.66 8.10
CA THR A 91 -10.22 -7.12 8.20
C THR A 91 -10.18 -8.56 8.74
N GLY A 92 -8.99 -9.16 8.74
CA GLY A 92 -8.78 -10.53 9.21
C GLY A 92 -8.39 -11.49 8.10
N LYS A 93 -7.74 -12.59 8.50
CA LYS A 93 -7.07 -13.50 7.56
C LYS A 93 -8.01 -14.22 6.60
N LEU A 94 -9.25 -14.55 7.02
CA LEU A 94 -10.22 -15.18 6.14
C LEU A 94 -10.68 -14.21 5.05
N TYR A 95 -10.93 -12.95 5.41
CA TYR A 95 -11.35 -11.92 4.47
C TYR A 95 -10.23 -11.59 3.47
N SER A 96 -8.99 -11.41 3.94
CA SER A 96 -7.83 -11.20 3.06
C SER A 96 -7.60 -12.39 2.12
N SER A 97 -7.73 -13.63 2.61
CA SER A 97 -7.58 -14.83 1.78
C SER A 97 -8.67 -14.93 0.71
N TYR A 98 -9.91 -14.57 1.06
CA TYR A 98 -11.02 -14.49 0.12
C TYR A 98 -10.80 -13.46 -0.98
N LEU A 99 -10.40 -12.22 -0.63
CA LEU A 99 -10.12 -11.18 -1.62
C LEU A 99 -8.97 -11.59 -2.56
N ASN A 100 -7.88 -12.13 -2.01
CA ASN A 100 -6.74 -12.59 -2.81
C ASN A 100 -7.13 -13.71 -3.79
N LEU A 101 -7.93 -14.69 -3.34
CA LEU A 101 -8.41 -15.76 -4.20
C LEU A 101 -9.36 -15.21 -5.28
N ARG A 102 -10.35 -14.38 -4.90
CA ARG A 102 -11.29 -13.79 -5.87
C ARG A 102 -10.57 -12.94 -6.93
N ASN A 103 -9.63 -12.10 -6.52
CA ASN A 103 -8.82 -11.29 -7.44
C ASN A 103 -8.02 -12.18 -8.41
N SER A 104 -7.49 -13.29 -7.91
CA SER A 104 -6.79 -14.27 -8.75
C SER A 104 -7.73 -14.93 -9.75
N LEU A 105 -8.93 -15.34 -9.33
CA LEU A 105 -9.95 -15.95 -10.20
C LEU A 105 -10.48 -14.97 -11.26
N VAL A 106 -10.67 -13.71 -10.91
CA VAL A 106 -11.03 -12.64 -11.86
C VAL A 106 -9.91 -12.40 -12.87
N LYS A 107 -8.64 -12.38 -12.41
CA LYS A 107 -7.48 -12.17 -13.29
C LYS A 107 -7.35 -13.25 -14.36
N VAL A 108 -7.70 -14.48 -14.05
CA VAL A 108 -7.67 -15.61 -15.01
C VAL A 108 -9.00 -15.80 -15.76
N GLY A 109 -9.98 -14.92 -15.55
CA GLY A 109 -11.27 -14.94 -16.25
C GLY A 109 -12.24 -16.02 -15.78
N LEU A 110 -11.98 -16.70 -14.65
CA LEU A 110 -12.88 -17.73 -14.09
C LEU A 110 -14.09 -17.14 -13.37
N ILE A 111 -14.02 -15.86 -12.98
CA ILE A 111 -15.16 -15.10 -12.44
C ILE A 111 -15.26 -13.80 -13.24
N GLY A 112 -16.48 -13.43 -13.64
CA GLY A 112 -16.73 -12.14 -14.27
C GLY A 112 -16.34 -10.99 -13.36
N ARG A 113 -15.62 -10.00 -13.90
CA ARG A 113 -15.46 -8.71 -13.24
C ARG A 113 -16.86 -8.09 -13.18
N GLU A 114 -17.39 -7.89 -11.99
CA GLU A 114 -18.66 -7.16 -11.85
C GLU A 114 -18.42 -5.74 -12.37
N ALA A 115 -18.90 -5.47 -13.59
CA ALA A 115 -19.17 -4.11 -14.00
C ALA A 115 -20.14 -3.57 -12.95
N ARG A 116 -19.74 -2.52 -12.21
CA ARG A 116 -20.69 -1.77 -11.40
C ARG A 116 -21.80 -1.36 -12.36
N ARG A 117 -22.99 -1.94 -12.21
CA ARG A 117 -24.16 -1.52 -12.98
C ARG A 117 -24.42 -0.08 -12.56
N VAL A 118 -24.03 0.87 -13.41
CA VAL A 118 -24.66 2.19 -13.44
C VAL A 118 -26.06 1.93 -14.00
N GLY A 119 -26.97 1.58 -13.09
CA GLY A 119 -28.35 1.22 -13.40
C GLY A 119 -29.25 2.41 -13.13
N HIS A 120 -29.68 3.03 -14.22
CA HIS A 120 -30.79 3.97 -14.33
C HIS A 120 -31.98 3.55 -13.46
N VAL A 121 -32.51 4.53 -12.72
CA VAL A 121 -33.75 4.46 -11.93
C VAL A 121 -34.88 3.88 -12.76
N LEU A 122 -35.49 2.79 -12.30
CA LEU A 122 -36.91 2.51 -12.47
C LEU A 122 -37.44 1.91 -11.16
N GLU A 123 -38.42 2.61 -10.60
CA GLU A 123 -39.10 2.34 -9.34
C GLU A 123 -39.76 0.95 -9.32
N GLN A 124 -39.64 0.25 -8.19
CA GLN A 124 -40.79 -0.19 -7.37
C GLN A 124 -40.31 -0.90 -6.09
N ASN A 125 -40.83 -0.41 -4.95
CA ASN A 125 -40.95 -0.96 -3.59
C ASN A 125 -40.11 -2.21 -3.23
N ASP A 126 -39.28 -2.13 -2.19
CA ASP A 126 -39.69 -2.25 -0.78
C ASP A 126 -38.47 -2.14 0.16
N SER A 127 -38.68 -1.58 1.36
CA SER A 127 -37.79 -1.58 2.53
C SER A 127 -36.47 -0.80 2.45
N SER A 128 -36.55 0.48 2.79
CA SER A 128 -35.40 1.34 3.14
C SER A 128 -34.72 0.86 4.43
N MET A 129 -33.49 0.35 4.33
CA MET A 129 -32.50 0.42 5.41
C MET A 129 -31.40 1.39 4.99
N ASP A 130 -31.32 2.48 5.73
CA ASP A 130 -30.37 3.59 5.56
C ASP A 130 -28.92 3.11 5.38
N ILE A 131 -28.38 3.38 4.20
CA ILE A 131 -26.96 3.24 3.87
C ILE A 131 -26.27 4.55 4.29
N PHE A 132 -25.74 4.59 5.51
CA PHE A 132 -24.75 5.60 5.90
C PHE A 132 -23.39 4.92 6.12
N GLY A 133 -22.70 4.64 5.01
CA GLY A 133 -21.24 4.52 4.98
C GLY A 133 -20.62 5.83 4.48
N PRO A 134 -19.33 6.12 4.72
CA PRO A 134 -18.68 7.21 4.01
C PRO A 134 -18.82 6.90 2.53
N THR A 135 -19.55 7.75 1.82
CA THR A 135 -19.62 7.73 0.36
C THR A 135 -18.20 7.70 -0.15
N ILE A 136 -17.77 6.56 -0.73
CA ILE A 136 -16.63 6.58 -1.63
C ILE A 136 -17.00 7.63 -2.65
N ASP A 137 -16.24 8.71 -2.66
CA ASP A 137 -16.42 9.79 -3.63
C ASP A 137 -15.96 9.24 -4.98
N THR A 138 -16.81 8.41 -5.57
CA THR A 138 -16.54 7.67 -6.80
C THR A 138 -16.19 8.63 -7.91
N ASP A 139 -16.85 9.78 -7.91
CA ASP A 139 -16.66 10.85 -8.86
C ASP A 139 -15.28 11.48 -8.67
N ALA A 140 -14.85 11.76 -7.42
CA ALA A 140 -13.50 12.22 -7.15
C ALA A 140 -12.43 11.20 -7.54
N MET A 141 -12.62 9.91 -7.23
CA MET A 141 -11.67 8.86 -7.62
C MET A 141 -11.56 8.73 -9.14
N GLU A 142 -12.67 8.80 -9.87
CA GLU A 142 -12.68 8.76 -11.34
C GLU A 142 -11.92 9.95 -11.95
N ILE A 143 -12.08 11.15 -11.36
CA ILE A 143 -11.34 12.35 -11.78
C ILE A 143 -9.82 12.14 -11.66
N ILE A 144 -9.34 11.61 -10.51
CA ILE A 144 -7.88 11.51 -10.26
C ILE A 144 -7.23 10.28 -10.90
N GLU A 145 -8.00 9.23 -11.22
CA GLU A 145 -7.54 8.05 -11.98
C GLU A 145 -7.65 8.28 -13.50
N GLY A 146 -8.38 9.31 -13.93
CA GLY A 146 -8.54 9.72 -15.33
C GLY A 146 -7.29 10.34 -15.97
N ASN A 147 -7.36 10.51 -17.29
CA ASN A 147 -6.32 11.19 -18.08
C ASN A 147 -6.78 12.55 -18.64
N ASP A 148 -7.92 13.07 -18.18
CA ASP A 148 -8.36 14.42 -18.52
C ASP A 148 -7.76 15.41 -17.53
N PHE A 149 -6.91 16.31 -18.03
CA PHE A 149 -6.17 17.29 -17.23
C PHE A 149 -6.63 18.73 -17.48
N ASN A 150 -7.75 18.92 -18.17
CA ASN A 150 -8.23 20.25 -18.56
C ASN A 150 -8.72 21.08 -17.37
N ASP A 151 -9.24 20.44 -16.31
CA ASP A 151 -9.70 21.11 -15.09
C ASP A 151 -8.81 20.76 -13.88
N LYS A 152 -7.76 21.56 -13.70
CA LYS A 152 -6.85 21.43 -12.56
C LYS A 152 -7.55 21.60 -11.21
N ASN A 153 -8.54 22.50 -11.12
CA ASN A 153 -9.24 22.76 -9.86
C ASN A 153 -10.09 21.56 -9.44
N ALA A 154 -10.75 20.90 -10.41
CA ALA A 154 -11.46 19.65 -10.16
C ALA A 154 -10.51 18.55 -9.68
N ILE A 155 -9.32 18.44 -10.28
CA ILE A 155 -8.30 17.46 -9.86
C ILE A 155 -7.82 17.74 -8.44
N GLU A 156 -7.46 18.97 -8.10
CA GLU A 156 -7.01 19.32 -6.74
C GLU A 156 -8.11 19.08 -5.69
N SER A 157 -9.35 19.45 -6.01
CA SER A 157 -10.50 19.22 -5.14
C SER A 157 -10.75 17.73 -4.94
N ALA A 158 -10.73 16.94 -6.01
CA ALA A 158 -10.85 15.49 -5.95
C ALA A 158 -9.67 14.85 -5.20
N TRP A 159 -8.45 15.37 -5.37
CA TRP A 159 -7.26 14.90 -4.67
C TRP A 159 -7.39 15.05 -3.16
N LYS A 160 -7.87 16.22 -2.68
CA LYS A 160 -8.12 16.45 -1.25
C LYS A 160 -9.19 15.51 -0.69
N ARG A 161 -10.31 15.37 -1.40
CA ARG A 161 -11.44 14.50 -0.99
C ARG A 161 -11.06 13.02 -0.90
N THR A 162 -10.00 12.62 -1.59
CA THR A 162 -9.55 11.22 -1.69
C THR A 162 -8.31 10.91 -0.86
N TYR A 163 -7.84 11.86 -0.04
CA TYR A 163 -6.61 11.73 0.74
C TYR A 163 -6.55 10.46 1.59
N ASP A 164 -7.57 10.21 2.42
CA ASP A 164 -7.57 9.07 3.34
C ASP A 164 -7.47 7.72 2.60
N ILE A 165 -8.19 7.60 1.49
CA ILE A 165 -8.19 6.40 0.64
C ILE A 165 -6.79 6.19 0.02
N ARG A 166 -6.21 7.26 -0.53
CA ARG A 166 -4.87 7.21 -1.13
C ARG A 166 -3.78 6.92 -0.09
N GLU A 167 -3.91 7.46 1.11
CA GLU A 167 -2.97 7.22 2.20
C GLU A 167 -3.01 5.76 2.65
N GLU A 168 -4.19 5.15 2.73
CA GLU A 168 -4.34 3.73 3.03
C GLU A 168 -3.67 2.86 1.95
N ILE A 169 -3.90 3.15 0.67
CA ILE A 169 -3.29 2.44 -0.47
C ILE A 169 -1.75 2.51 -0.40
N LEU A 170 -1.19 3.68 -0.08
CA LEU A 170 0.26 3.88 0.07
C LEU A 170 0.85 3.05 1.22
N LYS A 171 0.10 2.82 2.29
CA LYS A 171 0.55 2.05 3.45
C LYS A 171 0.55 0.54 3.18
N THR A 172 -0.34 0.04 2.33
CA THR A 172 -0.67 -1.39 2.27
C THR A 172 -0.28 -2.10 0.97
N GLU A 173 -0.38 -1.45 -0.19
CA GLU A 173 -0.64 -2.21 -1.42
C GLU A 173 0.24 -1.91 -2.63
N ILE A 174 0.94 -0.78 -2.68
CA ILE A 174 1.49 -0.30 -3.97
C ILE A 174 2.95 0.16 -3.88
N CYS A 175 3.75 -0.13 -4.91
CA CYS A 175 5.07 0.47 -5.06
C CYS A 175 4.96 1.87 -5.68
N THR A 176 5.98 2.72 -5.51
CA THR A 176 5.92 4.14 -5.92
C THR A 176 5.57 4.33 -7.39
N ILE A 177 6.11 3.50 -8.28
CA ILE A 177 5.84 3.61 -9.72
C ILE A 177 4.38 3.26 -10.05
N ASP A 178 3.82 2.25 -9.39
CA ASP A 178 2.43 1.85 -9.59
C ASP A 178 1.47 2.92 -9.04
N TYR A 179 1.83 3.59 -7.95
CA TYR A 179 1.05 4.73 -7.40
C TYR A 179 1.03 5.91 -8.38
N VAL A 180 2.20 6.27 -8.93
CA VAL A 180 2.31 7.35 -9.94
C VAL A 180 1.56 6.98 -11.22
N ASN A 181 1.56 5.71 -11.63
CA ASN A 181 0.80 5.24 -12.79
C ASN A 181 -0.72 5.21 -12.53
N LYS A 182 -1.14 4.92 -11.29
CA LYS A 182 -2.55 4.91 -10.89
C LYS A 182 -3.18 6.30 -10.91
N TYR A 183 -2.39 7.35 -10.67
CA TYR A 183 -2.85 8.74 -10.66
C TYR A 183 -2.11 9.54 -11.74
N PRO A 184 -2.59 9.52 -13.00
CA PRO A 184 -1.84 9.98 -14.17
C PRO A 184 -1.33 11.42 -14.09
N TYR A 185 -2.07 12.32 -13.43
CA TYR A 185 -1.68 13.73 -13.27
C TYR A 185 -0.31 13.90 -12.58
N LEU A 186 0.09 12.96 -11.72
CA LEU A 186 1.40 12.97 -11.05
C LEU A 186 2.58 12.90 -12.02
N ARG A 187 2.37 12.43 -13.25
CA ARG A 187 3.41 12.35 -14.29
C ARG A 187 3.57 13.66 -15.07
N THR A 188 2.68 14.62 -14.87
CA THR A 188 2.77 15.93 -15.51
C THR A 188 3.81 16.79 -14.78
N PRO A 189 4.36 17.84 -15.44
CA PRO A 189 5.27 18.78 -14.78
C PRO A 189 4.66 19.48 -13.54
N ALA A 190 3.34 19.60 -13.46
CA ALA A 190 2.62 20.17 -12.32
C ALA A 190 2.17 19.11 -11.29
N GLY A 191 2.42 17.82 -11.55
CA GLY A 191 1.95 16.72 -10.72
C GLY A 191 2.48 16.75 -9.29
N TYR A 192 3.67 17.32 -9.08
CA TYR A 192 4.26 17.46 -7.76
C TYR A 192 3.43 18.36 -6.82
N GLU A 193 2.59 19.25 -7.36
CA GLU A 193 1.75 20.14 -6.57
C GLU A 193 0.72 19.36 -5.75
N LEU A 194 0.27 18.20 -6.25
CA LEU A 194 -0.62 17.31 -5.50
C LEU A 194 0.07 16.71 -4.26
N PHE A 195 1.38 16.44 -4.33
CA PHE A 195 2.14 16.03 -3.15
C PHE A 195 2.34 17.18 -2.16
N LEU A 196 2.43 18.42 -2.63
CA LEU A 196 2.48 19.58 -1.74
C LEU A 196 1.18 19.74 -0.98
N ILE A 197 0.03 19.53 -1.63
CA ILE A 197 -1.29 19.55 -0.96
C ILE A 197 -1.29 18.56 0.20
N ASP A 198 -0.92 17.30 -0.04
CA ASP A 198 -0.89 16.25 0.98
C ASP A 198 0.12 16.57 2.10
N ALA A 199 1.32 17.05 1.74
CA ALA A 199 2.36 17.40 2.70
C ALA A 199 1.94 18.55 3.62
N TYR A 200 1.29 19.57 3.05
CA TYR A 200 0.79 20.72 3.79
C TYR A 200 -0.41 20.42 4.66
N GLU A 201 -1.25 19.46 4.28
CA GLU A 201 -2.33 18.98 5.13
C GLU A 201 -1.77 18.24 6.35
N ARG A 202 -0.75 17.40 6.12
CA ARG A 202 -0.14 16.58 7.17
C ARG A 202 0.80 17.35 8.10
N ALA A 203 1.50 18.33 7.57
CA ALA A 203 2.49 19.13 8.29
C ALA A 203 2.42 20.60 7.81
N PRO A 204 1.44 21.37 8.31
CA PRO A 204 1.23 22.77 7.90
C PRO A 204 2.48 23.65 8.09
N GLU A 205 3.33 23.33 9.07
CA GLU A 205 4.59 24.01 9.36
C GLU A 205 5.59 24.01 8.20
N ILE A 206 5.43 23.08 7.24
CA ILE A 206 6.31 23.00 6.06
C ILE A 206 6.06 24.17 5.11
N ARG A 207 4.87 24.80 5.12
CA ARG A 207 4.54 25.93 4.22
C ARG A 207 5.46 27.13 4.41
N GLU A 208 5.90 27.35 5.64
CA GLU A 208 6.76 28.47 6.02
C GLU A 208 8.23 28.03 6.14
N LEU A 209 8.55 26.79 5.78
CA LEU A 209 9.89 26.25 5.92
C LEU A 209 10.85 26.94 4.97
N ASN A 210 11.74 27.75 5.55
CA ASN A 210 12.90 28.24 4.82
C ASN A 210 13.93 27.12 4.70
N LEU A 211 13.98 26.46 3.54
CA LEU A 211 14.89 25.34 3.27
C LEU A 211 16.35 25.76 3.44
N HIS A 212 16.73 26.95 2.96
CA HIS A 212 18.10 27.46 3.08
C HIS A 212 18.53 27.59 4.55
N TYR A 213 17.69 28.21 5.39
CA TYR A 213 17.93 28.33 6.82
C TYR A 213 17.93 26.98 7.55
N SER A 214 17.06 26.06 7.13
CA SER A 214 16.99 24.73 7.72
C SER A 214 18.23 23.91 7.40
N ILE A 215 18.70 23.94 6.15
CA ILE A 215 19.91 23.28 5.69
C ILE A 215 21.15 23.92 6.32
N SER A 216 21.22 25.25 6.44
CA SER A 216 22.38 25.92 7.04
C SER A 216 22.60 25.52 8.50
N LYS A 217 21.53 25.19 9.25
CA LYS A 217 21.64 24.64 10.62
C LYS A 217 22.23 23.24 10.70
N ILE A 218 22.13 22.44 9.64
CA ILE A 218 22.54 21.03 9.63
C ILE A 218 23.65 20.73 8.61
N CYS A 219 24.12 21.72 7.85
CA CYS A 219 25.06 21.55 6.75
C CYS A 219 26.35 20.85 7.18
N SER A 220 26.91 21.25 8.33
CA SER A 220 28.12 20.63 8.90
C SER A 220 27.92 19.15 9.23
N LYS A 221 26.72 18.77 9.71
CA LYS A 221 26.38 17.37 10.01
C LYS A 221 26.24 16.55 8.73
N ILE A 222 25.62 17.11 7.69
CA ILE A 222 25.47 16.50 6.36
C ILE A 222 26.86 16.26 5.75
N ILE A 223 27.70 17.30 5.66
CA ILE A 223 29.05 17.22 5.09
C ILE A 223 29.91 16.20 5.85
N ARG A 224 29.88 16.24 7.18
CA ARG A 224 30.60 15.25 8.00
C ARG A 224 30.13 13.82 7.72
N LYS A 225 28.82 13.62 7.57
CA LYS A 225 28.27 12.29 7.25
C LYS A 225 28.70 11.83 5.86
N ALA A 226 28.69 12.73 4.87
CA ALA A 226 29.16 12.46 3.51
C ALA A 226 30.66 12.07 3.48
N LYS A 227 31.52 12.75 4.25
CA LYS A 227 32.95 12.39 4.41
C LYS A 227 33.18 10.98 4.96
N GLN A 228 32.24 10.44 5.73
CA GLN A 228 32.35 9.11 6.35
C GLN A 228 31.87 7.97 5.45
N ILE A 229 31.28 8.27 4.29
CA ILE A 229 30.74 7.24 3.40
C ILE A 229 31.89 6.57 2.67
N ARG A 230 32.08 5.28 2.93
CA ARG A 230 33.07 4.46 2.23
C ARG A 230 32.61 4.17 0.80
N ASN A 231 33.56 4.11 -0.12
CA ASN A 231 33.37 3.70 -1.52
C ASN A 231 32.48 4.63 -2.37
N GLU A 232 32.37 5.92 -2.03
CA GLU A 232 31.70 6.93 -2.87
C GLU A 232 32.72 7.96 -3.38
N ALA A 233 33.41 7.62 -4.48
CA ALA A 233 34.43 8.48 -5.07
C ALA A 233 33.88 9.86 -5.47
N THR A 234 32.71 9.91 -6.10
CA THR A 234 32.06 11.16 -6.54
C THR A 234 31.81 12.13 -5.39
N ALA A 235 31.29 11.63 -4.24
CA ALA A 235 31.09 12.47 -3.07
C ALA A 235 32.42 12.99 -2.52
N SER A 236 33.45 12.13 -2.47
CA SER A 236 34.78 12.54 -2.01
C SER A 236 35.43 13.57 -2.93
N ASP A 237 35.24 13.45 -4.25
CA ASP A 237 35.84 14.35 -5.24
C ASP A 237 35.20 15.73 -5.18
N ILE A 238 33.87 15.80 -5.10
CA ILE A 238 33.13 17.07 -4.88
C ILE A 238 33.63 17.73 -3.59
N LEU A 239 33.70 17.00 -2.48
CA LEU A 239 34.14 17.56 -1.21
C LEU A 239 35.58 18.09 -1.25
N LYS A 240 36.50 17.40 -1.93
CA LYS A 240 37.89 17.86 -2.12
C LYS A 240 37.98 19.09 -3.00
N GLN A 241 37.18 19.16 -4.06
CA GLN A 241 37.15 20.31 -4.98
C GLN A 241 36.81 21.61 -4.25
N TYR A 242 35.94 21.54 -3.24
CA TYR A 242 35.48 22.70 -2.48
C TYR A 242 36.13 22.85 -1.10
N GLU A 243 37.11 22.00 -0.74
CA GLU A 243 37.75 22.05 0.59
C GLU A 243 38.64 23.29 0.78
N ASN A 244 39.20 23.83 -0.31
CA ASN A 244 40.14 24.96 -0.31
C ASN A 244 39.63 26.18 -1.09
N VAL A 245 38.34 26.23 -1.41
CA VAL A 245 37.75 27.37 -2.13
C VAL A 245 37.25 28.38 -1.12
N ASP A 246 37.75 29.61 -1.19
CA ASP A 246 37.28 30.71 -0.35
C ASP A 246 35.80 31.01 -0.66
N HIS A 247 35.01 31.27 0.39
CA HIS A 247 33.59 31.62 0.30
C HIS A 247 32.62 30.55 -0.24
N VAL A 248 32.94 29.25 -0.10
CA VAL A 248 31.94 28.20 -0.42
C VAL A 248 30.76 28.26 0.53
N ASP A 249 29.56 28.45 -0.03
CA ASP A 249 28.31 28.26 0.70
C ASP A 249 28.18 26.79 1.12
N GLN A 250 28.41 26.56 2.42
CA GLN A 250 28.34 25.24 3.03
C GLN A 250 26.94 24.64 2.96
N SER A 251 25.89 25.47 2.89
CA SER A 251 24.50 25.02 2.76
C SER A 251 24.26 24.42 1.38
N LEU A 252 24.76 25.08 0.33
CA LEU A 252 24.71 24.58 -1.03
C LEU A 252 25.55 23.31 -1.19
N LEU A 253 26.79 23.31 -0.66
CA LEU A 253 27.65 22.12 -0.69
C LEU A 253 26.98 20.94 0.01
N ALA A 254 26.38 21.16 1.18
CA ALA A 254 25.62 20.16 1.91
C ALA A 254 24.45 19.62 1.06
N LEU A 255 23.70 20.48 0.37
CA LEU A 255 22.60 20.06 -0.49
C LEU A 255 23.07 19.20 -1.67
N ILE A 256 24.20 19.55 -2.29
CA ILE A 256 24.79 18.79 -3.42
C ILE A 256 25.22 17.39 -2.98
N VAL A 257 25.81 17.25 -1.79
CA VAL A 257 26.32 15.95 -1.30
C VAL A 257 25.27 15.11 -0.56
N LEU A 258 24.12 15.71 -0.24
CA LEU A 258 23.03 15.07 0.50
C LEU A 258 22.55 13.74 -0.13
N PRO A 259 22.39 13.60 -1.46
CA PRO A 259 21.92 12.36 -2.08
C PRO A 259 22.81 11.15 -1.78
N PHE A 260 24.12 11.35 -1.61
CA PHE A 260 25.05 10.26 -1.33
C PHE A 260 24.87 9.67 0.08
N ILE A 261 24.29 10.41 1.02
CA ILE A 261 24.01 9.94 2.38
C ILE A 261 22.90 8.88 2.38
N PHE A 262 21.96 8.99 1.46
CA PHE A 262 20.87 8.04 1.36
C PHE A 262 21.35 6.78 0.63
N THR A 263 21.07 5.62 1.23
CA THR A 263 21.27 4.36 0.51
C THR A 263 20.01 4.16 -0.33
N PRO A 264 20.11 3.91 -1.65
CA PRO A 264 18.96 3.66 -2.49
C PRO A 264 18.15 2.53 -1.83
N ALA A 265 16.88 2.80 -1.52
CA ALA A 265 16.04 1.85 -0.81
C ALA A 265 16.05 0.52 -1.58
N PRO A 266 16.18 -0.64 -0.90
CA PRO A 266 16.00 -1.92 -1.57
C PRO A 266 14.57 -1.96 -2.13
N CYS A 267 14.42 -1.92 -3.46
CA CYS A 267 13.15 -2.22 -4.09
C CYS A 267 12.76 -3.64 -3.68
N LYS A 268 11.58 -3.81 -3.09
CA LYS A 268 11.02 -5.14 -2.83
C LYS A 268 10.98 -5.89 -4.16
N ARG A 269 11.69 -7.01 -4.26
CA ARG A 269 11.64 -7.87 -5.44
C ARG A 269 10.20 -8.35 -5.62
N ILE A 270 9.55 -7.92 -6.70
CA ILE A 270 8.38 -8.61 -7.22
C ILE A 270 8.92 -9.90 -7.83
N ARG A 271 8.41 -11.06 -7.40
CA ARG A 271 8.82 -12.38 -7.94
C ARG A 271 8.74 -12.33 -9.46
N GLY A 272 9.89 -12.42 -10.13
CA GLY A 272 9.99 -12.49 -11.60
C GLY A 272 10.43 -11.21 -12.31
N SER A 273 10.57 -10.04 -11.65
CA SER A 273 11.16 -8.86 -12.29
C SER A 273 12.49 -8.44 -11.64
N THR A 274 13.53 -8.32 -12.46
CA THR A 274 14.79 -7.68 -12.08
C THR A 274 14.57 -6.17 -12.07
N VAL A 275 14.12 -5.62 -10.95
CA VAL A 275 14.12 -4.17 -10.74
C VAL A 275 15.57 -3.75 -10.48
N ASN A 276 16.17 -3.03 -11.43
CA ASN A 276 17.51 -2.47 -11.27
C ASN A 276 17.51 -1.50 -10.08
N LYS A 277 18.36 -1.77 -9.09
CA LYS A 277 18.56 -0.85 -7.97
C LYS A 277 19.35 0.35 -8.49
N ALA A 278 18.76 1.54 -8.41
CA ALA A 278 19.49 2.77 -8.71
C ALA A 278 20.73 2.86 -7.80
N SER A 279 21.88 3.19 -8.38
CA SER A 279 23.12 3.51 -7.68
C SER A 279 23.02 4.88 -6.99
N ARG A 280 23.92 5.16 -6.03
CA ARG A 280 24.01 6.49 -5.41
C ARG A 280 24.33 7.59 -6.44
N ALA A 281 25.14 7.26 -7.43
CA ALA A 281 25.46 8.16 -8.54
C ALA A 281 24.23 8.47 -9.42
N GLU A 282 23.35 7.51 -9.66
CA GLU A 282 22.09 7.77 -10.36
C GLU A 282 21.15 8.62 -9.52
N ALA A 283 21.01 8.33 -8.23
CA ALA A 283 20.22 9.16 -7.31
C ALA A 283 20.74 10.62 -7.28
N TYR A 284 22.05 10.82 -7.23
CA TYR A 284 22.67 12.14 -7.36
C TYR A 284 22.35 12.83 -8.69
N ARG A 285 22.49 12.12 -9.82
CA ARG A 285 22.17 12.69 -11.14
C ARG A 285 20.71 13.13 -11.23
N PHE A 286 19.77 12.32 -10.78
CA PHE A 286 18.35 12.68 -10.75
C PHE A 286 18.07 13.84 -9.80
N PHE A 287 18.75 13.89 -8.65
CA PHE A 287 18.61 15.00 -7.72
C PHE A 287 19.06 16.31 -8.38
N CYS A 288 20.24 16.33 -8.99
CA CYS A 288 20.79 17.53 -9.63
C CYS A 288 20.09 17.91 -10.94
N SER A 289 19.55 16.97 -11.71
CA SER A 289 18.90 17.26 -12.99
C SER A 289 17.68 18.20 -12.84
N HIS A 290 17.03 18.18 -11.68
CA HIS A 290 15.93 19.08 -11.35
C HIS A 290 16.39 20.50 -10.96
N PHE A 291 17.66 20.68 -10.58
CA PHE A 291 18.23 21.99 -10.27
C PHE A 291 18.85 22.68 -11.49
N THR A 292 19.32 21.92 -12.50
CA THR A 292 19.86 22.48 -13.74
C THR A 292 18.81 23.13 -14.65
N ALA A 293 17.51 22.93 -14.40
CA ALA A 293 16.45 23.58 -15.17
C ALA A 293 16.13 25.01 -14.69
N TYR A 294 16.77 25.49 -13.61
CA TYR A 294 16.50 26.78 -12.98
C TYR A 294 17.76 27.61 -12.69
N LEU A 295 18.87 27.29 -13.36
CA LEU A 295 20.09 28.10 -13.45
C LEU A 295 20.33 28.48 -14.92
#